data_AF-A0A5D2IHQ3-F1
#
_entry.id   AF-A0A5D2IHQ3-F1
#
_cell.length_a   1.000
_cell.length_b   1.000
_cell.length_c   1.000
_cell.angle_alpha   90.00
_cell.angle_beta   90.00
_cell.angle_gamma   90.00
#
_symmetry.space_group_name_H-M   'P 1'
#
loop_
_entity.id
_entity.type
_entity.pdbx_description
1 polymer ?
#
loop_
_entity_poly.entity_id
_entity_poly.type
_entity_poly.pdbx_seq_one_letter_code
_entity_poly.pdbx_strand_id
1 'polypeptide(L)'
;MSKTRWWLVLVKVMNQLEEYLSYLSQQGDQPYKSHSMSKGDFNVLFDPSESSDFTGDKNLSNDIKDFRDCVGELDVHDHPYNGPFFTWSNHQEDNPLARRLDPALVCSTWHLFFPRSMVEFVSPHVSDHCPILINLDRLEFSPPKPLKFFICWTKHPNFLTIVEDSWNEDVVVDP
;
A
#
# COMPACT_ATOMS: atom_id res chain seq x y z
N MET A 1 -11.25 -0.59 23.82
CA MET A 1 -9.79 0.25 21.62
C MET A 1 -8.64 -0.55 20.83
N SER A 2 -8.99 -1.26 19.75
CA SER A 2 -8.07 -2.00 18.89
C SER A 2 -7.70 -1.07 17.75
N LYS A 3 -6.39 -0.96 17.50
CA LYS A 3 -5.90 -0.08 16.46
C LYS A 3 -6.02 -0.82 15.14
N THR A 4 -7.13 -0.62 14.42
CA THR A 4 -7.17 -0.84 12.96
C THR A 4 -6.12 0.10 12.36
N ARG A 5 -4.89 -0.40 12.26
CA ARG A 5 -3.72 0.33 11.77
C ARG A 5 -3.81 0.39 10.25
N TRP A 6 -4.62 1.32 9.77
CA TRP A 6 -4.55 1.79 8.39
C TRP A 6 -3.19 2.44 8.17
N TRP A 7 -2.23 1.67 7.68
CA TRP A 7 -0.93 2.17 7.28
C TRP A 7 -1.04 2.76 5.87
N LEU A 8 -1.41 4.05 5.79
CA LEU A 8 -1.22 4.86 4.59
C LEU A 8 0.28 5.08 4.38
N VAL A 9 0.96 4.03 3.93
CA VAL A 9 2.34 4.12 3.44
C VAL A 9 2.27 4.64 2.02
N LEU A 10 2.44 5.96 1.88
CA LEU A 10 2.99 6.56 0.66
C LEU A 10 4.44 6.09 0.56
N VAL A 11 4.80 5.42 -0.53
CA VAL A 11 6.16 4.90 -0.71
C VAL A 11 7.04 6.00 -1.31
N LYS A 12 8.29 6.03 -0.83
CA LYS A 12 9.35 6.92 -1.34
C LYS A 12 10.25 6.11 -2.27
N VAL A 13 10.59 6.69 -3.41
CA VAL A 13 11.33 6.10 -4.54
C VAL A 13 12.53 5.25 -4.10
N MET A 14 12.74 4.14 -4.82
CA MET A 14 13.88 3.24 -4.75
C MET A 14 15.23 3.97 -4.63
N ASN A 15 15.94 3.77 -3.51
CA ASN A 15 17.39 4.01 -3.43
C ASN A 15 18.07 3.34 -2.21
N GLN A 16 17.39 2.40 -1.53
CA GLN A 16 17.81 1.87 -0.22
C GLN A 16 17.58 0.35 -0.08
N LEU A 17 17.65 -0.41 -1.18
CA LEU A 17 17.63 -1.88 -1.14
C LEU A 17 18.79 -2.44 -0.29
N GLU A 18 20.00 -1.90 -0.48
CA GLU A 18 21.17 -2.26 0.34
C GLU A 18 21.01 -1.86 1.81
N GLU A 19 20.45 -0.69 2.12
CA GLU A 19 20.19 -0.28 3.52
C GLU A 19 19.13 -1.16 4.20
N TYR A 20 18.08 -1.59 3.48
CA TYR A 20 17.06 -2.48 4.02
C TYR A 20 17.61 -3.90 4.28
N LEU A 21 18.40 -4.44 3.35
CA LEU A 21 19.08 -5.74 3.53
C LEU A 21 20.19 -5.66 4.60
N SER A 22 20.88 -4.53 4.73
CA SER A 22 21.83 -4.25 5.80
C SER A 22 21.14 -4.16 7.17
N TYR A 23 19.98 -3.49 7.25
CA TYR A 23 19.15 -3.48 8.46
C TYR A 23 18.69 -4.88 8.85
N LEU A 24 18.21 -5.70 7.90
CA LEU A 24 17.77 -7.07 8.17
C LEU A 24 18.91 -8.02 8.58
N SER A 25 20.12 -7.83 8.04
CA SER A 25 21.29 -8.64 8.42
C SER A 25 21.92 -8.22 9.76
N GLN A 26 21.83 -6.93 10.14
CA GLN A 26 22.28 -6.43 11.45
C GLN A 26 21.40 -6.86 12.63
N GLN A 27 20.16 -7.31 12.41
CA GLN A 27 19.22 -7.72 13.48
C GLN A 27 19.58 -9.05 14.16
N GLY A 28 20.51 -9.83 13.60
CA GLY A 28 20.95 -11.12 14.16
C GLY A 28 19.92 -12.25 14.05
N ASP A 29 20.28 -13.44 14.51
CA ASP A 29 19.45 -14.64 14.35
C ASP A 29 18.41 -14.74 15.48
N GLN A 30 17.30 -14.04 15.27
CA GLN A 30 16.21 -13.86 16.21
C GLN A 30 14.85 -14.17 15.55
N PRO A 31 13.84 -14.66 16.30
CA PRO A 31 12.65 -15.29 15.72
C PRO A 31 11.67 -14.32 15.01
N TYR A 32 11.99 -13.03 14.93
CA TYR A 32 11.17 -12.00 14.26
C TYR A 32 11.49 -11.77 12.77
N LYS A 33 12.36 -12.59 12.15
CA LYS A 33 12.41 -12.78 10.67
C LYS A 33 11.05 -13.22 10.06
N SER A 34 10.10 -13.61 10.89
CA SER A 34 8.95 -14.45 10.53
C SER A 34 7.76 -13.77 9.86
N HIS A 35 7.62 -12.43 9.87
CA HIS A 35 6.41 -11.76 9.35
C HIS A 35 6.71 -10.44 8.61
N SER A 36 7.26 -10.55 7.40
CA SER A 36 7.52 -9.41 6.52
C SER A 36 6.42 -9.22 5.46
N MET A 37 6.25 -7.95 5.08
CA MET A 37 5.52 -7.52 3.89
C MET A 37 6.27 -6.33 3.31
N SER A 38 6.55 -6.35 2.01
CA SER A 38 7.07 -5.21 1.25
C SER A 38 6.03 -4.80 0.20
N LYS A 39 5.89 -3.48 -0.02
CA LYS A 39 5.01 -2.93 -1.04
C LYS A 39 5.51 -1.56 -1.50
N GLY A 40 5.22 -1.22 -2.74
CA GLY A 40 5.59 0.04 -3.37
C GLY A 40 5.91 -0.14 -4.85
N ASP A 41 6.21 0.97 -5.51
CA ASP A 41 6.67 1.00 -6.89
C ASP A 41 8.07 0.37 -7.01
N PHE A 42 8.17 -0.73 -7.76
CA PHE A 42 9.43 -1.40 -8.11
C PHE A 42 9.94 -1.03 -9.52
N ASN A 43 9.18 -0.26 -10.31
CA ASN A 43 9.43 0.03 -11.74
C ASN A 43 9.65 -1.19 -12.66
N VAL A 44 9.40 -2.41 -12.18
CA VAL A 44 9.59 -3.67 -12.91
C VAL A 44 8.29 -4.48 -12.88
N LEU A 45 7.90 -5.04 -14.02
CA LEU A 45 6.74 -5.93 -14.16
C LEU A 45 7.01 -7.28 -13.49
N PHE A 46 6.00 -7.91 -12.87
CA PHE A 46 6.15 -9.28 -12.38
C PHE A 46 6.01 -10.28 -13.53
N ASP A 47 5.19 -10.01 -14.55
CA ASP A 47 5.12 -10.74 -15.83
C ASP A 47 4.94 -9.78 -17.02
N PRO A 48 5.50 -10.06 -18.21
CA PRO A 48 5.30 -9.21 -19.40
C PRO A 48 3.81 -8.96 -19.75
N SER A 49 2.92 -9.90 -19.43
CA SER A 49 1.47 -9.76 -19.64
C SER A 49 0.78 -8.76 -18.71
N GLU A 50 1.51 -8.18 -17.75
CA GLU A 50 1.02 -7.14 -16.85
C GLU A 50 1.23 -5.71 -17.39
N SER A 51 1.48 -5.59 -18.69
CA SER A 51 1.59 -4.32 -19.43
C SER A 51 0.55 -4.27 -20.55
N SER A 52 -0.13 -3.14 -20.73
CA SER A 52 -1.22 -3.01 -21.70
C SER A 52 -0.77 -3.02 -23.17
N ASP A 53 0.53 -2.88 -23.42
CA ASP A 53 1.20 -3.00 -24.72
C ASP A 53 1.65 -4.46 -25.04
N PHE A 54 1.30 -5.44 -24.19
CA PHE A 54 1.75 -6.82 -24.34
C PHE A 54 1.22 -7.52 -25.60
N THR A 55 2.13 -7.85 -26.52
CA THR A 55 1.83 -8.48 -27.82
C THR A 55 1.84 -10.01 -27.83
N GLY A 56 2.14 -10.66 -26.69
CA GLY A 56 2.21 -12.12 -26.58
C GLY A 56 3.61 -12.74 -26.64
N ASP A 57 4.68 -11.95 -26.79
CA ASP A 57 6.06 -12.47 -26.70
C ASP A 57 6.37 -12.96 -25.28
N LYS A 58 6.90 -14.18 -25.15
CA LYS A 58 7.22 -14.81 -23.86
C LYS A 58 8.68 -14.64 -23.45
N ASN A 59 9.46 -13.88 -24.22
CA ASN A 59 10.82 -13.50 -23.86
C ASN A 59 10.80 -12.53 -22.65
N LEU A 60 11.11 -13.04 -21.46
CA LEU A 60 11.34 -12.22 -20.28
C LEU A 60 12.57 -11.30 -20.52
N SER A 61 12.47 -10.02 -20.18
CA SER A 61 13.66 -9.15 -20.03
C SER A 61 14.54 -9.68 -18.89
N ASN A 62 15.77 -9.17 -18.76
CA ASN A 62 16.61 -9.57 -17.64
C ASN A 62 16.07 -9.00 -16.32
N ASP A 63 15.61 -7.75 -16.31
CA ASP A 63 15.03 -7.09 -15.13
C ASP A 63 13.87 -7.91 -14.52
N ILE A 64 13.00 -8.51 -15.36
CA ILE A 64 11.90 -9.36 -14.92
C ILE A 64 12.40 -10.72 -14.38
N LYS A 65 13.51 -11.27 -14.91
CA LYS A 65 14.13 -12.50 -14.35
C LYS A 65 14.78 -12.20 -13.01
N ASP A 66 15.66 -11.20 -12.99
CA ASP A 66 16.44 -10.81 -11.82
C ASP A 66 15.50 -10.42 -10.64
N PHE A 67 14.37 -9.78 -10.93
CA PHE A 67 13.33 -9.50 -9.93
C PHE A 67 12.60 -10.76 -9.45
N ARG A 68 12.20 -11.68 -10.36
CA ARG A 68 11.58 -12.97 -10.00
C ARG A 68 12.51 -13.86 -9.17
N ASP A 69 13.77 -13.94 -9.56
CA ASP A 69 14.78 -14.75 -8.89
C ASP A 69 15.05 -14.19 -7.49
N CYS A 70 15.18 -12.86 -7.35
CA CYS A 70 15.26 -12.19 -6.04
C CYS A 70 14.01 -12.44 -5.16
N VAL A 71 12.81 -12.36 -5.73
CA VAL A 71 11.55 -12.68 -5.02
C VAL A 71 11.52 -14.14 -4.55
N GLY A 72 11.99 -15.07 -5.38
CA GLY A 72 12.11 -16.49 -5.05
C GLY A 72 13.15 -16.78 -3.96
N GLU A 73 14.34 -16.16 -4.03
CA GLU A 73 15.40 -16.27 -3.01
C GLU A 73 14.96 -15.76 -1.63
N LEU A 74 14.04 -14.79 -1.59
CA LEU A 74 13.51 -14.20 -0.37
C LEU A 74 12.32 -14.97 0.26
N ASP A 75 11.81 -16.03 -0.39
CA ASP A 75 10.57 -16.75 -0.01
C ASP A 75 9.37 -15.80 0.19
N VAL A 76 9.22 -14.83 -0.72
CA VAL A 76 8.08 -13.91 -0.76
C VAL A 76 7.24 -14.11 -2.03
N HIS A 77 5.95 -13.82 -1.94
CA HIS A 77 4.98 -13.94 -3.04
C HIS A 77 3.99 -12.79 -2.98
N ASP A 78 3.39 -12.41 -4.12
CA ASP A 78 2.44 -11.30 -4.16
C ASP A 78 1.09 -11.69 -3.49
N HIS A 79 0.60 -10.83 -2.59
CA HIS A 79 -0.61 -11.09 -1.81
C HIS A 79 -1.88 -10.89 -2.67
N PRO A 80 -2.87 -11.81 -2.61
CA PRO A 80 -4.15 -11.64 -3.31
C PRO A 80 -4.84 -10.30 -2.98
N TYR A 81 -5.34 -9.61 -4.00
CA TYR A 81 -5.87 -8.26 -3.89
C TYR A 81 -7.23 -8.07 -4.57
N ASN A 82 -7.92 -7.00 -4.19
CA ASN A 82 -9.08 -6.44 -4.89
C ASN A 82 -8.70 -5.13 -5.62
N GLY A 83 -9.51 -4.71 -6.59
CA GLY A 83 -9.33 -3.43 -7.30
C GLY A 83 -8.77 -3.57 -8.72
N PRO A 84 -8.20 -2.48 -9.29
CA PRO A 84 -7.58 -2.49 -10.62
C PRO A 84 -6.44 -3.50 -10.74
N PHE A 85 -6.30 -4.11 -11.92
CA PHE A 85 -5.21 -5.02 -12.26
C PHE A 85 -3.90 -4.28 -12.58
N PHE A 86 -3.99 -3.20 -13.37
CA PHE A 86 -2.88 -2.28 -13.57
C PHE A 86 -2.82 -1.32 -12.38
N THR A 87 -1.64 -1.14 -11.81
CA THR A 87 -1.39 -0.25 -10.68
C THR A 87 -0.83 1.10 -11.10
N TRP A 88 -0.34 1.24 -12.33
CA TRP A 88 0.20 2.47 -12.90
C TRP A 88 -0.40 2.77 -14.28
N SER A 89 -0.54 4.04 -14.63
CA SER A 89 -0.86 4.49 -16.00
C SER A 89 -0.24 5.83 -16.37
N ASN A 90 0.21 5.98 -17.62
CA ASN A 90 0.87 7.21 -18.11
C ASN A 90 -0.05 8.43 -18.28
N HIS A 91 -1.38 8.26 -18.17
CA HIS A 91 -2.41 9.29 -18.37
C HIS A 91 -2.33 10.05 -19.71
N GLN A 92 -1.92 9.38 -20.79
CA GLN A 92 -1.86 9.96 -22.14
C GLN A 92 -3.03 9.50 -23.02
N GLU A 93 -3.69 10.42 -23.72
CA GLU A 93 -4.78 10.11 -24.64
C GLU A 93 -4.29 9.53 -25.98
N ASP A 94 -3.19 10.06 -26.54
CA ASP A 94 -2.65 9.64 -27.85
C ASP A 94 -2.00 8.24 -27.83
N ASN A 95 -1.43 7.84 -26.69
CA ASN A 95 -0.70 6.58 -26.51
C ASN A 95 -0.88 6.06 -25.07
N PRO A 96 -2.07 5.58 -24.70
CA PRO A 96 -2.36 5.13 -23.34
C PRO A 96 -1.59 3.86 -22.99
N LEU A 97 -0.84 3.90 -21.90
CA LEU A 97 -0.05 2.79 -21.38
C LEU A 97 -0.38 2.57 -19.90
N ALA A 98 -0.72 1.34 -19.52
CA ALA A 98 -0.99 0.92 -18.15
C ALA A 98 -0.15 -0.32 -17.80
N ARG A 99 0.33 -0.40 -16.55
CA ARG A 99 1.21 -1.46 -16.05
C ARG A 99 0.90 -1.83 -14.61
N ARG A 100 1.29 -3.02 -14.17
CA ARG A 100 1.36 -3.40 -12.74
C ARG A 100 2.80 -3.31 -12.27
N LEU A 101 3.09 -2.32 -11.42
CA LEU A 101 4.43 -1.99 -10.91
C LEU A 101 4.51 -2.03 -9.37
N ASP A 102 3.37 -2.23 -8.70
CA ASP A 102 3.22 -2.08 -7.24
C ASP A 102 2.81 -3.38 -6.49
N PRO A 103 3.51 -4.53 -6.65
CA PRO A 103 3.17 -5.77 -5.94
C PRO A 103 3.23 -5.63 -4.41
N ALA A 104 2.41 -6.43 -3.73
CA ALA A 104 2.21 -6.49 -2.29
C ALA A 104 2.84 -7.77 -1.71
N LEU A 105 4.16 -7.88 -1.83
CA LEU A 105 4.93 -9.09 -1.50
C LEU A 105 4.87 -9.43 0.00
N VAL A 106 4.59 -10.70 0.33
CA VAL A 106 4.52 -11.25 1.69
C VAL A 106 5.29 -12.55 1.81
N CYS A 107 5.85 -12.84 3.00
CA CYS A 107 6.52 -14.12 3.27
C CYS A 107 5.54 -15.28 3.45
N SER A 108 5.96 -16.52 3.18
CA SER A 108 5.12 -17.74 3.28
C SER A 108 4.37 -17.93 4.61
N THR A 109 4.92 -17.41 5.71
CA THR A 109 4.33 -17.45 7.07
C THR A 109 3.25 -16.39 7.34
N TRP A 110 3.06 -15.41 6.45
CA TRP A 110 2.18 -14.24 6.66
C TRP A 110 0.74 -14.61 7.05
N HIS A 111 0.12 -15.54 6.30
CA HIS A 111 -1.28 -15.94 6.52
C HIS A 111 -1.51 -16.68 7.85
N LEU A 112 -0.47 -17.19 8.52
CA LEU A 112 -0.62 -17.79 9.86
C LEU A 112 -0.92 -16.73 10.94
N PHE A 113 -0.52 -15.48 10.70
CA PHE A 113 -0.65 -14.36 11.66
C PHE A 113 -1.65 -13.30 11.20
N PHE A 114 -1.92 -13.24 9.90
CA PHE A 114 -2.95 -12.41 9.29
C PHE A 114 -3.87 -13.25 8.38
N PRO A 115 -4.59 -14.28 8.88
CA PRO A 115 -5.44 -15.16 8.07
C PRO A 115 -6.65 -14.46 7.42
N ARG A 116 -6.85 -13.18 7.75
CA ARG A 116 -7.92 -12.30 7.25
C ARG A 116 -7.37 -11.01 6.64
N SER A 117 -6.07 -10.94 6.31
CA SER A 117 -5.52 -9.78 5.61
C SER A 117 -6.12 -9.63 4.22
N MET A 118 -6.27 -8.37 3.80
CA MET A 118 -6.79 -8.00 2.50
C MET A 118 -5.96 -6.86 1.94
N VAL A 119 -5.57 -6.98 0.68
CA VAL A 119 -4.98 -5.89 -0.11
C VAL A 119 -6.05 -5.37 -1.06
N GLU A 120 -6.10 -4.07 -1.25
CA GLU A 120 -7.01 -3.40 -2.17
C GLU A 120 -6.28 -2.24 -2.85
N PHE A 121 -6.23 -2.26 -4.19
CA PHE A 121 -5.81 -1.10 -4.97
C PHE A 121 -7.03 -0.21 -5.21
N VAL A 122 -6.92 1.07 -4.85
CA VAL A 122 -7.97 2.05 -5.07
C VAL A 122 -7.72 2.78 -6.38
N SER A 123 -8.76 3.00 -7.20
CA SER A 123 -8.63 3.76 -8.45
C SER A 123 -8.08 5.17 -8.19
N PRO A 124 -7.00 5.60 -8.87
CA PRO A 124 -6.37 6.88 -8.63
C PRO A 124 -7.22 8.02 -9.20
N HIS A 125 -7.16 9.19 -8.54
CA HIS A 125 -7.86 10.41 -8.99
C HIS A 125 -6.95 11.40 -9.72
N VAL A 126 -5.69 11.55 -9.26
CA VAL A 126 -4.70 12.52 -9.76
C VAL A 126 -3.26 11.97 -9.75
N SER A 127 -3.13 10.67 -9.50
CA SER A 127 -1.86 9.94 -9.36
C SER A 127 -1.71 9.02 -10.55
N ASP A 128 -0.50 8.84 -11.05
CA ASP A 128 -0.19 7.80 -12.04
C ASP A 128 -0.22 6.40 -11.40
N HIS A 129 0.18 6.26 -10.12
CA HIS A 129 0.01 5.04 -9.33
C HIS A 129 -1.33 4.96 -8.55
N CYS A 130 -1.89 3.76 -8.45
CA CYS A 130 -3.07 3.38 -7.66
C CYS A 130 -2.72 3.24 -6.17
N PRO A 131 -3.36 3.98 -5.25
CA PRO A 131 -3.11 3.81 -3.81
C PRO A 131 -3.45 2.41 -3.28
N ILE A 132 -2.45 1.73 -2.72
CA ILE A 132 -2.59 0.40 -2.10
C ILE A 132 -2.97 0.48 -0.62
N LEU A 133 -4.23 0.11 -0.34
CA LEU A 133 -4.81 -0.08 0.98
C LEU A 133 -4.56 -1.51 1.48
N ILE A 134 -4.21 -1.65 2.76
CA ILE A 134 -3.94 -2.97 3.37
C ILE A 134 -4.67 -3.04 4.71
N ASN A 135 -5.61 -3.99 4.81
CA ASN A 135 -6.25 -4.37 6.07
C ASN A 135 -5.55 -5.61 6.62
N LEU A 136 -5.26 -5.60 7.93
CA LEU A 136 -4.55 -6.66 8.65
C LEU A 136 -5.47 -7.43 9.62
N ASP A 137 -6.79 -7.21 9.55
CA ASP A 137 -7.90 -7.74 10.36
C ASP A 137 -7.52 -8.74 11.47
N ARG A 138 -6.90 -8.20 12.54
CA ARG A 138 -6.54 -8.98 13.73
C ARG A 138 -7.77 -9.17 14.61
N LEU A 139 -7.91 -10.37 15.16
CA LEU A 139 -8.98 -10.78 16.09
C LEU A 139 -8.85 -10.10 17.47
N GLU A 140 -8.89 -8.76 17.53
CA GLU A 140 -8.89 -8.02 18.79
C GLU A 140 -9.99 -6.94 18.88
N PHE A 141 -10.69 -6.99 20.01
CA PHE A 141 -11.81 -6.17 20.44
C PHE A 141 -11.53 -4.67 20.32
N SER A 142 -12.47 -3.83 19.87
CA SER A 142 -12.16 -2.40 19.65
C SER A 142 -12.62 -1.44 20.76
N PRO A 143 -11.72 -0.98 21.65
CA PRO A 143 -11.88 0.94 22.30
C PRO A 143 -12.28 2.05 21.29
N PRO A 144 -12.78 3.20 21.78
CA PRO A 144 -13.16 4.35 20.94
C PRO A 144 -11.94 4.98 20.25
N LYS A 145 -12.15 5.53 19.05
CA LYS A 145 -11.10 6.25 18.31
C LYS A 145 -10.76 7.58 19.00
N PRO A 146 -9.47 7.89 19.28
CA PRO A 146 -9.08 9.22 19.71
C PRO A 146 -9.30 10.22 18.57
N LEU A 147 -10.02 11.30 18.84
CA LEU A 147 -10.21 12.40 17.91
C LEU A 147 -8.85 12.98 17.51
N LYS A 148 -8.56 13.03 16.21
CA LYS A 148 -7.39 13.72 15.66
C LYS A 148 -7.84 15.06 15.10
N PHE A 149 -7.23 16.13 15.58
CA PHE A 149 -7.54 17.50 15.20
C PHE A 149 -6.21 18.26 14.97
N PHE A 150 -6.15 19.06 13.92
CA PHE A 150 -4.94 19.81 13.57
C PHE A 150 -4.84 21.09 14.41
N ILE A 151 -3.89 21.13 15.36
CA ILE A 151 -3.70 22.27 16.28
C ILE A 151 -3.46 23.60 15.55
N CYS A 152 -3.00 23.60 14.30
CA CYS A 152 -2.91 24.84 13.51
C CYS A 152 -4.28 25.51 13.24
N TRP A 153 -5.39 24.76 13.25
CA TRP A 153 -6.73 25.32 13.05
C TRP A 153 -7.17 26.21 14.23
N THR A 154 -6.68 26.01 15.46
CA THR A 154 -6.98 26.95 16.57
C THR A 154 -6.37 28.34 16.39
N LYS A 155 -5.42 28.49 15.45
CA LYS A 155 -4.80 29.76 15.09
C LYS A 155 -5.54 30.50 13.98
N HIS A 156 -6.59 29.92 13.40
CA HIS A 156 -7.43 30.61 12.44
C HIS A 156 -8.25 31.70 13.15
N PRO A 157 -8.30 32.96 12.69
CA PRO A 157 -8.97 34.05 13.41
C PRO A 157 -10.44 33.75 13.75
N ASN A 158 -11.15 33.07 12.84
CA ASN A 158 -12.57 32.76 13.01
C ASN A 158 -12.81 31.38 13.68
N PHE A 159 -11.77 30.73 14.23
CA PHE A 159 -11.89 29.35 14.75
C PHE A 159 -12.99 29.21 15.80
N LEU A 160 -13.00 30.09 16.81
CA LEU A 160 -14.01 30.05 17.87
C LEU A 160 -15.42 30.30 17.34
N THR A 161 -15.58 31.27 16.43
CA THR A 161 -16.87 31.59 15.80
C THR A 161 -17.43 30.42 15.02
N ILE A 162 -16.63 29.80 14.13
CA ILE A 162 -17.06 28.62 13.36
C ILE A 162 -17.44 27.45 14.28
N VAL A 163 -16.70 27.26 15.38
CA VAL A 163 -16.98 26.22 16.37
C VAL A 163 -18.25 26.53 17.17
N GLU A 164 -18.53 27.80 17.48
CA GLU A 164 -19.75 28.24 18.17
C GLU A 164 -20.97 28.15 17.25
N ASP A 165 -20.88 28.61 16.00
CA ASP A 165 -21.93 28.53 14.99
C ASP A 165 -22.35 27.06 14.78
N SER A 166 -21.40 26.16 14.45
CA SER A 166 -21.68 24.74 14.24
C SER A 166 -22.10 23.95 15.50
N TRP A 167 -21.97 24.51 16.71
CA TRP A 167 -22.53 23.90 17.93
C TRP A 167 -23.98 24.33 18.21
N ASN A 168 -24.47 25.38 17.54
CA ASN A 168 -25.82 25.90 17.63
C ASN A 168 -26.69 25.55 16.40
N GLU A 169 -26.14 24.85 15.41
CA GLU A 169 -26.89 24.30 14.28
C GLU A 169 -27.74 23.09 14.72
N ASP A 170 -29.05 23.14 14.45
CA ASP A 170 -29.96 21.99 14.65
C ASP A 170 -29.61 20.85 13.68
N VAL A 171 -28.87 19.86 14.18
CA VAL A 171 -28.53 18.66 13.41
C VAL A 171 -29.79 17.83 13.17
N VAL A 172 -30.37 17.96 11.98
CA VAL A 172 -31.40 17.05 11.48
C VAL A 172 -30.78 15.67 11.27
N VAL A 173 -30.98 14.78 12.25
CA VAL A 173 -30.58 13.37 12.15
C VAL A 173 -31.57 12.65 11.23
N ASP A 174 -31.10 12.22 10.07
CA ASP A 174 -31.88 11.38 9.14
C ASP A 174 -32.14 9.99 9.80
N PRO A 175 -33.36 9.41 9.74
CA PRO A 175 -33.76 8.26 10.58
C PRO A 175 -33.10 6.90 10.28
#